data_AF-A0A538I007-F1
#
_entry.id   AF-A0A538I007-F1
#
_cell.length_a   1.000
_cell.length_b   1.000
_cell.length_c   1.000
_cell.angle_alpha   90.00
_cell.angle_beta   90.00
_cell.angle_gamma   90.00
#
_symmetry.space_group_name_H-M   'P 1'
#
loop_
_entity.id
_entity.type
_entity.pdbx_description
1 polymer ?
#
loop_
_entity_poly.entity_id
_entity_poly.type
_entity_poly.pdbx_seq_one_letter_code
_entity_poly.pdbx_strand_id
1 'polypeptide(L)'
;MAAQERSHLDRLDVRVREPGRRRRARRSVPRREDHHDDAHRRRCRRGCGRADRLGESAAAARCRGRAAQTCLRRYAELIKLFNLRSVKLRSGEQYRDEIELELEPFELSGERYVPVPEEVPAALVITKASTGSLFELHFRARLHGPCFRCLEDAVLDLEIDAREYQATSPGESEDLKTPYVADDKLDLAAWARDAVALELPDKILCRPDCAGLCPVCGKNLNDEPHAHDEERGDSRWAALESLREQL
;
A
#
# COMPACT_ATOMS: atom_id res chain seq x y z
N MET A 1 44.04 -2.70 -12.99
CA MET A 1 43.83 -3.39 -11.70
C MET A 1 42.47 -2.99 -11.18
N ALA A 2 41.69 -3.98 -10.72
CA ALA A 2 40.32 -3.89 -10.18
C ALA A 2 39.17 -3.76 -11.20
N ALA A 3 38.98 -4.82 -11.98
CA ALA A 3 37.71 -5.14 -12.65
C ALA A 3 37.54 -6.67 -12.66
N GLN A 4 37.05 -7.23 -11.55
CA GLN A 4 36.55 -8.60 -11.48
C GLN A 4 35.89 -8.82 -10.11
N GLU A 5 34.95 -9.79 -10.07
CA GLU A 5 34.29 -10.35 -8.88
C GLU A 5 32.98 -9.70 -8.41
N ARG A 6 31.92 -9.82 -9.24
CA ARG A 6 30.53 -10.03 -8.75
C ARG A 6 29.73 -10.83 -9.76
N SER A 7 29.61 -12.15 -9.55
CA SER A 7 28.48 -12.98 -10.00
C SER A 7 28.72 -14.44 -9.62
N HIS A 8 28.60 -14.74 -8.33
CA HIS A 8 28.42 -16.09 -7.83
C HIS A 8 27.58 -15.98 -6.56
N LEU A 9 26.63 -16.91 -6.36
CA LEU A 9 25.44 -16.87 -5.47
C LEU A 9 24.22 -16.31 -6.23
N ASP A 10 23.10 -17.00 -6.42
CA ASP A 10 22.62 -18.22 -5.78
C ASP A 10 21.61 -18.91 -6.72
N ARG A 11 21.89 -20.16 -7.09
CA ARG A 11 20.91 -21.07 -7.70
C ARG A 11 20.33 -21.88 -6.54
N LEU A 12 19.35 -21.31 -5.85
CA LEU A 12 18.46 -22.09 -4.98
C LEU A 12 17.26 -22.53 -5.83
N ASP A 13 17.14 -23.84 -6.02
CA ASP A 13 15.95 -24.50 -6.58
C ASP A 13 14.76 -24.27 -5.63
N VAL A 14 14.17 -23.07 -5.68
CA VAL A 14 12.94 -22.73 -4.97
C VAL A 14 11.78 -23.29 -5.76
N ARG A 15 11.02 -24.20 -5.14
CA ARG A 15 9.77 -24.70 -5.71
C ARG A 15 8.72 -23.58 -5.69
N VAL A 16 8.61 -22.87 -6.81
CA VAL A 16 7.58 -21.85 -7.03
C VAL A 16 6.23 -22.54 -7.22
N ARG A 17 5.25 -22.22 -6.38
CA ARG A 17 3.85 -22.65 -6.59
C ARG A 17 3.10 -21.53 -7.28
N GLU A 18 3.02 -21.59 -8.61
CA GLU A 18 2.24 -20.63 -9.41
C GLU A 18 0.73 -20.88 -9.31
N PRO A 19 -0.13 -19.83 -9.38
CA PRO A 19 -1.56 -20.00 -9.53
C PRO A 19 -1.89 -20.56 -10.92
N GLY A 20 -2.44 -21.79 -10.95
CA GLY A 20 -2.75 -22.49 -12.19
C GLY A 20 -3.73 -21.74 -13.10
N ARG A 21 -3.27 -21.41 -14.32
CA ARG A 21 -4.10 -20.91 -15.42
C ARG A 21 -5.24 -21.89 -15.73
N ARG A 22 -6.49 -21.47 -15.50
CA ARG A 22 -7.69 -22.29 -15.79
C ARG A 22 -7.90 -22.44 -17.31
N ARG A 23 -7.45 -23.56 -17.88
CA ARG A 23 -7.95 -24.04 -19.18
C ARG A 23 -9.27 -24.80 -18.96
N ARG A 24 -10.32 -24.37 -19.68
CA ARG A 24 -11.62 -25.05 -19.72
C ARG A 24 -11.44 -26.44 -20.34
N ALA A 25 -11.55 -27.48 -19.54
CA ALA A 25 -11.77 -28.84 -20.01
C ALA A 25 -13.05 -29.39 -19.36
N ARG A 26 -14.07 -29.60 -20.19
CA ARG A 26 -15.28 -30.33 -19.82
C ARG A 26 -14.88 -31.79 -19.61
N ARG A 27 -15.01 -32.32 -18.40
CA ARG A 27 -15.26 -33.75 -18.15
C ARG A 27 -15.79 -33.95 -16.73
N SER A 28 -16.89 -34.69 -16.70
CA SER A 28 -17.71 -35.09 -15.56
C SER A 28 -16.99 -36.13 -14.68
N VAL A 29 -16.96 -35.89 -13.37
CA VAL A 29 -16.53 -36.85 -12.33
C VAL A 29 -17.53 -36.78 -11.15
N PRO A 30 -17.89 -37.91 -10.52
CA PRO A 30 -19.10 -38.06 -9.73
C PRO A 30 -18.95 -37.59 -8.28
N ARG A 31 -20.11 -37.36 -7.66
CA ARG A 31 -20.31 -36.92 -6.27
C ARG A 31 -19.72 -37.91 -5.26
N ARG A 32 -18.96 -37.38 -4.30
CA ARG A 32 -18.92 -37.85 -2.92
C ARG A 32 -19.18 -36.66 -2.00
N GLU A 33 -20.08 -36.88 -1.05
CA GLU A 33 -20.74 -35.88 -0.23
C GLU A 33 -19.95 -35.64 1.05
N ASP A 34 -19.41 -34.42 1.22
CA ASP A 34 -18.94 -33.92 2.52
C ASP A 34 -20.01 -33.03 3.15
N HIS A 35 -20.44 -33.45 4.35
CA HIS A 35 -21.71 -33.12 5.00
C HIS A 35 -21.69 -31.84 5.86
N HIS A 36 -20.88 -30.83 5.53
CA HIS A 36 -20.86 -29.53 6.24
C HIS A 36 -21.32 -28.33 5.41
N ASP A 37 -21.72 -28.54 4.16
CA ASP A 37 -22.04 -27.46 3.20
C ASP A 37 -23.57 -27.23 2.97
N ASP A 38 -24.44 -27.94 3.69
CA ASP A 38 -25.89 -27.97 3.39
C ASP A 38 -26.74 -26.99 4.23
N ALA A 39 -26.18 -26.37 5.27
CA ALA A 39 -26.89 -25.37 6.08
C ALA A 39 -26.98 -23.99 5.38
N HIS A 40 -25.94 -23.59 4.64
CA HIS A 40 -25.89 -22.31 3.93
C HIS A 40 -26.70 -22.29 2.63
N ARG A 41 -26.81 -23.42 1.92
CA ARG A 41 -27.65 -23.54 0.72
C ARG A 41 -29.15 -23.46 1.02
N ARG A 42 -29.59 -23.93 2.19
CA ARG A 42 -31.00 -23.94 2.59
C ARG A 42 -31.54 -22.56 2.97
N ARG A 43 -30.68 -21.63 3.42
CA ARG A 43 -31.09 -20.27 3.83
C ARG A 43 -31.25 -19.30 2.65
N CYS A 44 -30.49 -19.47 1.56
CA CYS A 44 -30.66 -18.69 0.33
C CYS A 44 -31.88 -19.12 -0.51
N ARG A 45 -32.32 -20.38 -0.44
CA ARG A 45 -33.50 -20.85 -1.21
C ARG A 45 -34.85 -20.43 -0.62
N ARG A 46 -34.93 -20.06 0.66
CA ARG A 46 -36.19 -19.68 1.31
C ARG A 46 -36.61 -18.21 1.10
N GLY A 47 -35.76 -17.38 0.50
CA GLY A 47 -36.10 -15.98 0.18
C GLY A 47 -36.72 -15.75 -1.21
N CYS A 48 -36.61 -16.72 -2.13
CA CYS A 48 -37.05 -16.55 -3.53
C CYS A 48 -38.29 -17.37 -3.91
N GLY A 49 -38.91 -18.09 -2.97
CA GLY A 49 -39.95 -19.08 -3.26
C GLY A 49 -41.40 -18.63 -3.02
N ARG A 50 -41.73 -17.33 -3.09
CA ARG A 50 -43.12 -16.87 -2.95
C ARG A 50 -43.42 -15.59 -3.73
N ALA A 51 -43.02 -15.54 -5.00
CA ALA A 51 -43.41 -14.47 -5.91
C ALA A 51 -43.92 -14.99 -7.28
N ASP A 52 -44.36 -16.25 -7.34
CA ASP A 52 -45.08 -16.80 -8.49
C ASP A 52 -46.55 -17.01 -8.13
N ARG A 53 -47.29 -15.91 -8.05
CA ARG A 53 -48.75 -15.81 -8.28
C ARG A 53 -49.14 -14.37 -7.96
N LEU A 54 -49.85 -13.75 -8.89
CA LEU A 54 -50.20 -12.33 -8.97
C LEU A 54 -49.18 -11.54 -9.79
N GLY A 55 -49.48 -11.47 -11.08
CA GLY A 55 -48.78 -10.63 -12.02
C GLY A 55 -48.99 -9.17 -11.64
N GLU A 56 -47.90 -8.43 -11.51
CA GLU A 56 -47.89 -6.99 -11.59
C GLU A 56 -46.45 -6.51 -11.88
N SER A 57 -46.41 -5.57 -12.80
CA SER A 57 -45.26 -4.99 -13.47
C SER A 57 -44.30 -4.22 -12.53
N ALA A 58 -43.03 -4.15 -12.94
CA ALA A 58 -41.99 -3.20 -12.52
C ALA A 58 -41.23 -3.41 -11.19
N ALA A 59 -41.52 -4.42 -10.36
CA ALA A 59 -40.75 -4.71 -9.14
C ALA A 59 -39.62 -5.75 -9.29
N ALA A 60 -39.69 -6.64 -10.29
CA ALA A 60 -38.74 -7.75 -10.48
C ALA A 60 -37.33 -7.34 -10.99
N ALA A 61 -37.17 -6.10 -11.46
CA ALA A 61 -35.88 -5.58 -11.91
C ALA A 61 -35.01 -5.02 -10.76
N ARG A 62 -35.60 -4.67 -9.60
CA ARG A 62 -34.89 -3.98 -8.51
C ARG A 62 -34.26 -4.91 -7.48
N CYS A 63 -34.56 -6.22 -7.50
CA CYS A 63 -33.99 -7.18 -6.57
C CYS A 63 -32.68 -7.84 -7.02
N ARG A 64 -32.19 -7.58 -8.24
CA ARG A 64 -30.89 -8.11 -8.70
C ARG A 64 -29.68 -7.24 -8.31
N GLY A 65 -29.90 -5.99 -7.92
CA GLY A 65 -28.81 -5.05 -7.59
C GLY A 65 -28.29 -5.20 -6.16
N ARG A 66 -29.18 -5.22 -5.16
CA ARG A 66 -28.77 -5.14 -3.74
C ARG A 66 -28.07 -6.40 -3.23
N ALA A 67 -28.52 -7.59 -3.60
CA ALA A 67 -27.90 -8.84 -3.13
C ALA A 67 -26.52 -9.10 -3.78
N ALA A 68 -26.33 -8.71 -5.04
CA ALA A 68 -25.03 -8.78 -5.72
C ALA A 68 -24.06 -7.72 -5.17
N GLN A 69 -24.55 -6.49 -4.91
CA GLN A 69 -23.75 -5.42 -4.29
C GLN A 69 -23.31 -5.77 -2.86
N THR A 70 -24.13 -6.47 -2.08
CA THR A 70 -23.77 -6.87 -0.70
C THR A 70 -22.78 -8.04 -0.68
N CYS A 71 -22.78 -8.89 -1.72
CA CYS A 71 -21.80 -9.98 -1.87
C CYS A 71 -20.44 -9.45 -2.34
N LEU A 72 -20.43 -8.47 -3.26
CA LEU A 72 -19.21 -7.76 -3.68
C LEU A 72 -18.65 -6.87 -2.56
N ARG A 73 -19.50 -6.20 -1.76
CA ARG A 73 -19.05 -5.42 -0.59
C ARG A 73 -18.40 -6.25 0.51
N ARG A 74 -18.73 -7.54 0.60
CA ARG A 74 -18.09 -8.48 1.52
C ARG A 74 -16.78 -9.05 0.98
N TYR A 75 -16.55 -8.93 -0.33
CA TYR A 75 -15.25 -9.18 -0.95
C TYR A 75 -14.37 -7.91 -0.94
N ALA A 76 -14.95 -6.71 -0.86
CA ALA A 76 -14.29 -5.41 -0.70
C ALA A 76 -13.81 -5.09 0.74
N GLU A 77 -13.61 -6.11 1.57
CA GLU A 77 -12.56 -6.08 2.60
C GLU A 77 -11.23 -6.53 1.95
N LEU A 78 -10.92 -5.90 0.83
CA LEU A 78 -9.73 -6.09 -0.01
C LEU A 78 -8.64 -5.12 0.50
N ILE A 79 -7.37 -5.46 0.66
CA ILE A 79 -6.83 -6.32 1.74
C ILE A 79 -5.99 -5.40 2.65
N LYS A 80 -6.57 -4.82 3.71
CA LYS A 80 -5.75 -4.22 4.79
C LYS A 80 -5.03 -5.30 5.59
N LEU A 81 -5.64 -6.48 5.72
CA LEU A 81 -5.15 -7.59 6.52
C LEU A 81 -5.06 -8.87 5.68
N PHE A 82 -3.85 -9.38 5.49
CA PHE A 82 -3.60 -10.65 4.83
C PHE A 82 -3.51 -11.79 5.85
N ASN A 83 -4.36 -12.82 5.71
CA ASN A 83 -4.38 -13.96 6.63
C ASN A 83 -3.28 -14.97 6.28
N LEU A 84 -2.25 -15.07 7.13
CA LEU A 84 -1.10 -15.95 6.92
C LEU A 84 -1.47 -17.44 6.96
N ARG A 85 -2.52 -17.84 7.68
CA ARG A 85 -2.98 -19.24 7.75
C ARG A 85 -3.57 -19.76 6.45
N SER A 86 -4.01 -18.85 5.57
CA SER A 86 -4.48 -19.22 4.23
C SER A 86 -3.36 -19.81 3.38
N VAL A 87 -2.12 -19.43 3.68
CA VAL A 87 -0.91 -19.87 2.99
C VAL A 87 -0.23 -20.97 3.79
N LYS A 88 -0.42 -22.22 3.37
CA LYS A 88 0.23 -23.37 4.00
C LYS A 88 1.63 -23.58 3.43
N LEU A 89 2.62 -22.89 3.98
CA LEU A 89 4.03 -23.02 3.62
C LEU A 89 4.78 -23.96 4.56
N ARG A 90 5.70 -24.74 4.00
CA ARG A 90 6.76 -25.44 4.73
C ARG A 90 8.02 -24.60 4.75
N SER A 91 8.95 -24.91 5.65
CA SER A 91 10.27 -24.27 5.65
C SER A 91 10.96 -24.40 4.28
N GLY A 92 11.45 -23.29 3.75
CA GLY A 92 12.04 -23.17 2.41
C GLY A 92 11.04 -22.95 1.27
N GLU A 93 9.73 -22.98 1.55
CA GLU A 93 8.72 -22.65 0.55
C GLU A 93 8.38 -21.16 0.55
N GLN A 94 7.96 -20.69 -0.62
CA GLN A 94 7.60 -19.30 -0.86
C GLN A 94 6.21 -19.21 -1.48
N TYR A 95 5.44 -18.22 -1.03
CA TYR A 95 4.21 -17.77 -1.65
C TYR A 95 4.49 -16.45 -2.37
N ARG A 96 3.93 -16.30 -3.57
CA ARG A 96 3.95 -15.05 -4.33
C ARG A 96 2.55 -14.81 -4.86
N ASP A 97 2.08 -13.59 -4.69
CA ASP A 97 0.79 -13.16 -5.23
C ASP A 97 0.82 -11.68 -5.56
N GLU A 98 -0.05 -11.29 -6.48
CA GLU A 98 -0.30 -9.89 -6.79
C GLU A 98 -1.62 -9.51 -6.14
N ILE A 99 -1.56 -8.54 -5.24
CA ILE A 99 -2.70 -8.10 -4.44
C ILE A 99 -3.04 -6.64 -4.78
N GLU A 100 -4.32 -6.30 -4.68
CA GLU A 100 -4.76 -4.91 -4.77
C GLU A 100 -4.61 -4.28 -3.38
N LEU A 101 -3.71 -3.31 -3.27
CA LEU A 101 -3.36 -2.61 -2.04
C LEU A 101 -4.00 -1.22 -2.03
N GLU A 102 -4.75 -0.91 -0.97
CA GLU A 102 -5.33 0.41 -0.75
C GLU A 102 -4.34 1.30 0.00
N LEU A 103 -3.93 2.39 -0.61
CA LEU A 103 -3.06 3.40 -0.02
C LEU A 103 -3.89 4.48 0.65
N GLU A 104 -3.58 4.77 1.91
CA GLU A 104 -4.23 5.85 2.65
C GLU A 104 -3.52 7.19 2.39
N PRO A 105 -4.25 8.30 2.31
CA PRO A 105 -3.65 9.64 2.30
C PRO A 105 -2.77 9.85 3.54
N PHE A 106 -1.65 10.55 3.35
CA PHE A 106 -0.72 10.86 4.43
C PHE A 106 -0.61 12.37 4.65
N GLU A 107 -0.27 12.74 5.88
CA GLU A 107 -0.05 14.11 6.30
C GLU A 107 1.46 14.31 6.50
N LEU A 108 2.05 15.23 5.76
CA LEU A 108 3.47 15.58 5.87
C LEU A 108 3.59 17.09 6.07
N SER A 109 4.22 17.51 7.17
CA SER A 109 4.36 18.94 7.52
C SER A 109 3.03 19.70 7.64
N GLY A 110 1.94 19.00 7.98
CA GLY A 110 0.59 19.57 8.05
C GLY A 110 -0.13 19.69 6.71
N GLU A 111 0.49 19.22 5.63
CA GLU A 111 -0.10 19.16 4.30
C GLU A 111 -0.49 17.73 3.93
N ARG A 112 -1.62 17.62 3.23
CA ARG A 112 -2.18 16.34 2.85
C ARG A 112 -1.72 15.91 1.47
N TYR A 113 -1.22 14.68 1.38
CA TYR A 113 -0.83 14.04 0.13
C TYR A 113 -1.71 12.83 -0.15
N VAL A 114 -2.22 12.76 -1.37
CA VAL A 114 -3.22 11.77 -1.78
C VAL A 114 -2.61 10.82 -2.82
N PRO A 115 -2.69 9.49 -2.61
CA PRO A 115 -2.30 8.52 -3.61
C PRO A 115 -3.30 8.51 -4.77
N VAL A 116 -2.78 8.54 -6.01
CA VAL A 116 -3.59 8.47 -7.23
C VAL A 116 -2.95 7.49 -8.21
N PRO A 117 -3.53 6.30 -8.45
CA PRO A 117 -4.78 5.79 -7.86
C PRO A 117 -4.64 5.40 -6.37
N GLU A 118 -5.77 5.33 -5.67
CA GLU A 118 -5.84 4.87 -4.27
C GLU A 118 -5.57 3.36 -4.15
N GLU A 119 -5.96 2.58 -5.15
CA GLU A 119 -5.69 1.14 -5.24
C GLU A 119 -4.54 0.90 -6.22
N VAL A 120 -3.49 0.22 -5.75
CA VAL A 120 -2.31 -0.12 -6.55
C VAL A 120 -2.03 -1.63 -6.52
N PRO A 121 -1.61 -2.23 -7.64
CA PRO A 121 -1.14 -3.61 -7.64
C PRO A 121 0.19 -3.69 -6.87
N ALA A 122 0.24 -4.57 -5.89
CA ALA A 122 1.42 -4.84 -5.09
C ALA A 122 1.81 -6.32 -5.18
N ALA A 123 3.10 -6.57 -5.39
CA ALA A 123 3.65 -7.92 -5.33
C ALA A 123 3.98 -8.26 -3.87
N LEU A 124 3.26 -9.22 -3.31
CA LEU A 124 3.51 -9.74 -1.96
C LEU A 124 4.22 -11.10 -2.06
N VAL A 125 5.37 -11.19 -1.40
CA VAL A 125 6.15 -12.40 -1.30
C VAL A 125 6.29 -12.81 0.15
N ILE A 126 5.98 -14.07 0.46
CA ILE A 126 6.09 -14.62 1.80
C ILE A 126 6.97 -15.84 1.74
N THR A 127 8.11 -15.80 2.41
CA THR A 127 9.07 -16.90 2.47
C THR A 127 9.07 -17.49 3.88
N LYS A 128 8.78 -18.79 4.01
CA LYS A 128 8.86 -19.47 5.30
C LYS A 128 10.30 -19.92 5.56
N ALA A 129 11.00 -19.23 6.45
CA ALA A 129 12.34 -19.63 6.90
C ALA A 129 12.25 -20.69 8.02
N SER A 130 13.39 -21.24 8.41
CA SER A 130 13.51 -22.17 9.54
C SER A 130 13.17 -21.50 10.87
N THR A 131 13.57 -20.23 11.04
CA THR A 131 13.45 -19.45 12.27
C THR A 131 12.26 -18.48 12.26
N GLY A 132 11.64 -18.24 11.11
CA GLY A 132 10.65 -17.18 10.97
C GLY A 132 9.95 -17.14 9.62
N SER A 133 9.39 -15.99 9.29
CA SER A 133 8.80 -15.68 7.98
C SER A 133 9.32 -14.34 7.52
N LEU A 134 9.78 -14.28 6.27
CA LEU A 134 10.20 -13.06 5.59
C LEU A 134 9.04 -12.62 4.70
N PHE A 135 8.67 -11.36 4.82
CA PHE A 135 7.69 -10.69 3.97
C PHE A 135 8.42 -9.68 3.11
N GLU A 136 8.10 -9.65 1.82
CA GLU A 136 8.60 -8.65 0.88
C GLU A 136 7.40 -8.06 0.15
N LEU A 137 7.34 -6.74 0.08
CA LEU A 137 6.25 -5.98 -0.52
C LEU A 137 6.83 -5.00 -1.53
N HIS A 138 6.39 -5.11 -2.78
CA HIS A 138 6.83 -4.23 -3.86
C HIS A 138 5.65 -3.60 -4.58
N PHE A 139 5.64 -2.27 -4.69
CA PHE A 139 4.62 -1.54 -5.42
C PHE A 139 5.12 -0.16 -5.85
N ARG A 140 4.36 0.51 -6.73
CA ARG A 140 4.58 1.91 -7.08
C ARG A 140 3.47 2.77 -6.49
N ALA A 141 3.84 3.87 -5.89
CA ALA A 141 2.90 4.86 -5.37
C ALA A 141 3.09 6.18 -6.10
N ARG A 142 1.99 6.79 -6.53
CA ARG A 142 1.99 8.15 -7.07
C ARG A 142 1.21 9.05 -6.13
N LEU A 143 1.87 10.06 -5.61
CA LEU A 143 1.34 10.93 -4.57
C LEU A 143 1.18 12.34 -5.11
N HIS A 144 0.01 12.93 -4.85
CA HIS A 144 -0.34 14.29 -5.23
C HIS A 144 -0.48 15.14 -3.98
N GLY A 145 0.17 16.29 -3.96
CA GLY A 145 0.02 17.27 -2.88
C GLY A 145 0.81 18.54 -3.18
N PRO A 146 0.85 19.49 -2.25
CA PRO A 146 1.45 20.79 -2.50
C PRO A 146 2.98 20.71 -2.54
N CYS A 147 3.57 21.56 -3.38
CA CYS A 147 4.99 21.83 -3.42
C CYS A 147 5.43 22.60 -2.17
N PHE A 148 6.50 22.14 -1.50
CA PHE A 148 7.06 22.79 -0.32
C PHE A 148 7.55 24.23 -0.55
N ARG A 149 7.84 24.61 -1.81
CA ARG A 149 8.42 25.92 -2.14
C ARG A 149 7.40 26.90 -2.70
N CYS A 150 6.51 26.47 -3.59
CA CYS A 150 5.56 27.36 -4.27
C CYS A 150 4.10 27.06 -3.96
N LEU A 151 3.80 26.02 -3.18
CA LEU A 151 2.44 25.56 -2.83
C LEU A 151 1.56 25.09 -4.00
N GLU A 152 2.09 25.07 -5.22
CA GLU A 152 1.42 24.51 -6.40
C GLU A 152 1.42 22.98 -6.37
N ASP A 153 0.55 22.35 -7.15
CA ASP A 153 0.46 20.89 -7.25
C ASP A 153 1.82 20.26 -7.64
N ALA A 154 2.26 19.31 -6.83
CA ALA A 154 3.41 18.45 -7.05
C ALA A 154 2.97 17.00 -7.16
N VAL A 155 3.64 16.26 -8.04
CA VAL A 155 3.44 14.82 -8.23
C VAL A 155 4.75 14.11 -7.90
N LEU A 156 4.65 13.10 -7.05
CA LEU A 156 5.78 12.28 -6.62
C LEU A 156 5.51 10.83 -7.00
N ASP A 157 6.38 10.25 -7.84
CA ASP A 157 6.38 8.83 -8.15
C ASP A 157 7.41 8.13 -7.26
N LEU A 158 6.96 7.15 -6.47
CA LEU A 158 7.78 6.34 -5.57
C LEU A 158 7.77 4.87 -6.01
N GLU A 159 8.92 4.22 -5.95
CA GLU A 159 9.04 2.77 -6.02
C GLU A 159 9.34 2.24 -4.62
N ILE A 160 8.48 1.37 -4.10
CA ILE A 160 8.60 0.83 -2.75
C ILE A 160 9.12 -0.60 -2.81
N ASP A 161 10.20 -0.90 -2.07
CA ASP A 161 10.74 -2.24 -1.80
C ASP A 161 10.88 -2.39 -0.28
N ALA A 162 9.84 -2.93 0.35
CA ALA A 162 9.77 -3.08 1.80
C ALA A 162 9.99 -4.54 2.20
N ARG A 163 10.70 -4.76 3.30
CA ARG A 163 11.01 -6.11 3.82
C ARG A 163 10.85 -6.17 5.32
N GLU A 164 10.16 -7.20 5.78
CA GLU A 164 9.84 -7.41 7.19
C GLU A 164 10.07 -8.85 7.61
N TYR A 165 10.51 -9.05 8.85
CA TYR A 165 10.77 -10.38 9.38
C TYR A 165 9.93 -10.65 10.63
N GLN A 166 9.39 -11.86 10.71
CA GLN A 166 8.64 -12.37 11.86
C GLN A 166 9.31 -13.63 12.40
N ALA A 167 10.05 -13.49 13.49
CA ALA A 167 10.57 -14.62 14.27
C ALA A 167 9.41 -15.51 14.79
N THR A 168 9.60 -16.83 14.77
CA THR A 168 8.61 -17.81 15.27
C THR A 168 8.94 -18.31 16.69
N SER A 169 10.19 -18.20 17.14
CA SER A 169 10.67 -18.79 18.39
C SER A 169 10.63 -17.80 19.58
N PRO A 170 10.16 -18.22 20.79
CA PRO A 170 10.14 -17.38 21.99
C PRO A 170 11.50 -16.97 22.57
N GLY A 171 12.62 -17.40 21.96
CA GLY A 171 13.98 -17.06 22.37
C GLY A 171 14.76 -16.20 21.37
N GLU A 172 14.15 -15.86 20.24
CA GLU A 172 14.65 -14.81 19.34
C GLU A 172 14.23 -13.45 19.92
N SER A 173 15.07 -12.42 19.79
CA SER A 173 14.80 -11.12 20.40
C SER A 173 13.45 -10.58 19.95
N GLU A 174 12.73 -9.91 20.85
CA GLU A 174 11.46 -9.26 20.54
C GLU A 174 11.62 -8.25 19.38
N ASP A 175 12.83 -7.72 19.22
CA ASP A 175 13.28 -6.86 18.12
C ASP A 175 13.19 -7.51 16.72
N LEU A 176 13.10 -8.84 16.62
CA LEU A 176 12.97 -9.58 15.35
C LEU A 176 11.52 -9.90 15.01
N LYS A 177 10.56 -9.25 15.67
CA LYS A 177 9.15 -9.33 15.34
C LYS A 177 8.71 -8.04 14.67
N THR A 178 8.20 -8.17 13.47
CA THR A 178 7.55 -7.07 12.77
C THR A 178 6.30 -6.60 13.53
N PRO A 179 6.05 -5.27 13.64
CA PRO A 179 4.85 -4.74 14.28
C PRO A 179 3.58 -4.97 13.44
N TYR A 180 3.73 -5.33 12.16
CA TYR A 180 2.62 -5.48 11.23
C TYR A 180 1.95 -6.85 11.29
N VAL A 181 2.42 -7.77 12.13
CA VAL A 181 1.80 -9.10 12.28
C VAL A 181 1.19 -9.27 13.66
N ALA A 182 -0.13 -9.48 13.67
CA ALA A 182 -0.90 -9.80 14.87
C ALA A 182 -1.89 -10.94 14.58
N ASP A 183 -1.96 -11.93 15.47
CA ASP A 183 -2.90 -13.07 15.36
C ASP A 183 -2.88 -13.78 13.98
N ASP A 184 -1.69 -14.00 13.42
CA ASP A 184 -1.46 -14.57 12.08
C ASP A 184 -2.08 -13.73 10.93
N LYS A 185 -2.26 -12.43 11.15
CA LYS A 185 -2.68 -11.48 10.11
C LYS A 185 -1.58 -10.45 9.91
N LEU A 186 -1.21 -10.23 8.65
CA LEU A 186 -0.28 -9.19 8.23
C LEU A 186 -1.07 -7.94 7.83
N ASP A 187 -0.88 -6.83 8.53
CA ASP A 187 -1.46 -5.53 8.23
C ASP A 187 -0.66 -4.84 7.12
N LEU A 188 -1.11 -5.05 5.89
CA LEU A 188 -0.51 -4.50 4.69
C LEU A 188 -0.74 -3.00 4.57
N ALA A 189 -1.86 -2.49 5.08
CA ALA A 189 -2.14 -1.05 5.02
C ALA A 189 -1.20 -0.28 5.95
N ALA A 190 -0.99 -0.80 7.17
CA ALA A 190 -0.03 -0.22 8.09
C ALA A 190 1.39 -0.29 7.55
N TRP A 191 1.79 -1.46 7.06
CA TRP A 191 3.12 -1.65 6.51
C TRP A 191 3.38 -0.78 5.28
N ALA A 192 2.42 -0.69 4.35
CA ALA A 192 2.55 0.12 3.15
C ALA A 192 2.67 1.61 3.46
N ARG A 193 1.90 2.12 4.43
CA ARG A 193 1.97 3.52 4.85
C ARG A 193 3.36 3.87 5.38
N ASP A 194 3.90 3.02 6.24
CA ASP A 194 5.20 3.24 6.87
C ASP A 194 6.32 3.10 5.83
N ALA A 195 6.21 2.13 4.91
CA ALA A 195 7.14 1.98 3.80
C ALA A 195 7.13 3.20 2.85
N VAL A 196 5.96 3.73 2.52
CA VAL A 196 5.83 4.98 1.74
C VAL A 196 6.50 6.13 2.48
N ALA A 197 6.25 6.27 3.79
CA ALA A 197 6.83 7.34 4.58
C ALA A 197 8.37 7.31 4.61
N LEU A 198 8.97 6.12 4.59
CA LEU A 198 10.43 5.94 4.54
C LEU A 198 11.05 6.31 3.18
N GLU A 199 10.30 6.23 2.09
CA GLU A 199 10.75 6.58 0.74
C GLU A 199 10.45 8.04 0.36
N LEU A 200 9.79 8.80 1.23
CA LEU A 200 9.51 10.22 0.97
C LEU A 200 10.80 11.06 1.00
N PRO A 201 11.00 11.98 0.03
CA PRO A 201 12.09 12.92 0.08
C PRO A 201 11.84 13.99 1.15
N ASP A 202 12.92 14.61 1.66
CA ASP A 202 12.84 15.71 2.64
C ASP A 202 12.01 16.91 2.13
N LYS A 203 11.96 17.11 0.81
CA LYS A 203 11.26 18.22 0.16
C LYS A 203 10.55 17.73 -1.10
N ILE A 204 9.23 17.83 -1.09
CA ILE A 204 8.40 17.53 -2.27
C ILE A 204 8.27 18.81 -3.09
N LEU A 205 8.74 18.76 -4.34
CA LEU A 205 8.76 19.90 -5.24
C LEU A 205 7.95 19.59 -6.51
N CYS A 206 7.26 20.59 -7.06
CA CYS A 206 6.57 20.47 -8.35
C CYS A 206 7.54 20.30 -9.54
N ARG A 207 8.80 20.72 -9.36
CA ARG A 207 9.91 20.52 -10.31
C ARG A 207 11.26 20.60 -9.56
N PRO A 208 12.35 20.00 -10.09
CA PRO A 208 13.65 19.97 -9.39
C PRO A 208 14.24 21.34 -9.05
N ASP A 209 13.96 22.35 -9.88
CA ASP A 209 14.50 23.70 -9.82
C ASP A 209 13.46 24.76 -9.39
N CYS A 210 12.36 24.35 -8.74
CA CYS A 210 11.28 25.24 -8.33
C CYS A 210 11.80 26.46 -7.57
N ALA A 211 11.62 27.68 -8.08
CA ALA A 211 12.13 28.90 -7.44
C ALA A 211 11.41 29.22 -6.10
N GLY A 212 10.14 28.84 -6.00
CA GLY A 212 9.32 29.01 -4.78
C GLY A 212 8.62 30.36 -4.72
N LEU A 213 8.08 30.69 -3.54
CA LEU A 213 7.50 31.99 -3.27
C LEU A 213 8.57 33.00 -2.84
N CYS A 214 8.35 34.27 -3.20
CA CYS A 214 9.16 35.36 -2.71
C CYS A 214 8.93 35.56 -1.20
N PRO A 215 9.98 35.59 -0.36
CA PRO A 215 9.83 35.74 1.09
C PRO A 215 9.29 37.11 1.51
N VAL A 216 9.38 38.13 0.63
CA VAL A 216 8.94 39.50 0.93
C VAL A 216 7.48 39.73 0.51
N CYS A 217 7.12 39.41 -0.73
CA CYS A 217 5.77 39.71 -1.26
C CYS A 217 4.87 38.48 -1.46
N GLY A 218 5.40 37.26 -1.30
CA GLY A 218 4.63 36.02 -1.44
C GLY A 218 4.29 35.61 -2.88
N LYS A 219 4.72 36.36 -3.91
CA LYS A 219 4.49 36.00 -5.32
C LYS A 219 5.32 34.79 -5.75
N ASN A 220 4.78 34.00 -6.68
CA ASN A 220 5.47 32.84 -7.24
C ASN A 220 6.63 33.26 -8.16
N LEU A 221 7.85 32.96 -7.76
CA LEU A 221 9.07 33.29 -8.52
C LEU A 221 9.22 32.45 -9.79
N ASN A 222 8.46 31.36 -9.92
CA ASN A 222 8.44 30.58 -11.16
C ASN A 222 7.68 31.30 -12.29
N ASP A 223 6.69 32.12 -11.94
CA ASP A 223 5.84 32.84 -12.90
C ASP A 223 6.31 34.28 -13.09
N GLU A 224 6.66 34.94 -11.98
CA GLU A 224 7.19 36.32 -11.95
C GLU A 224 8.55 36.36 -11.23
N PRO A 225 9.67 36.06 -11.92
CA PRO A 225 10.99 36.20 -11.35
C PRO A 225 11.29 37.68 -11.02
N HIS A 226 11.50 37.97 -9.74
CA HIS A 226 11.87 39.30 -9.25
C HIS A 226 12.73 39.18 -8.00
N ALA A 227 13.35 40.29 -7.60
CA ALA A 227 14.07 40.42 -6.34
C ALA A 227 13.52 41.62 -5.56
N HIS A 228 13.42 41.46 -4.25
CA HIS A 228 13.26 42.58 -3.32
C HIS A 228 14.62 42.84 -2.69
N ASP A 229 14.98 44.11 -2.54
CA ASP A 229 16.11 44.47 -1.70
C ASP A 229 15.82 44.01 -0.27
N GLU A 230 16.80 43.36 0.37
CA GLU A 230 16.68 42.97 1.77
C GLU A 230 16.35 44.21 2.62
N GLU A 231 15.26 44.16 3.37
CA GLU A 231 14.98 45.19 4.35
C GLU A 231 16.16 45.30 5.32
N ARG A 232 16.68 46.53 5.49
CA ARG A 232 17.67 46.86 6.51
C ARG A 232 17.27 46.20 7.83
N GLY A 233 18.21 45.48 8.44
CA GLY A 233 18.02 44.63 9.61
C GLY A 233 17.08 45.23 10.66
N ASP A 234 16.22 44.38 11.21
CA ASP A 234 15.21 44.78 12.19
C ASP A 234 15.88 45.52 13.37
N SER A 235 15.38 46.73 13.63
CA SER A 235 15.89 47.65 14.64
C SER A 235 16.07 47.05 16.03
N ARG A 236 15.29 46.02 16.39
CA ARG A 236 15.42 45.30 17.68
C ARG A 236 16.75 44.57 17.81
N TRP A 237 17.36 44.19 16.70
CA TRP A 237 18.62 43.45 16.65
C TRP A 237 19.83 44.34 16.39
N ALA A 238 19.66 45.67 16.30
CA ALA A 238 20.76 46.61 16.08
C ALA A 238 21.89 46.47 17.12
N ALA A 239 21.56 46.09 18.35
CA ALA A 239 22.56 45.82 19.39
C ALA A 239 23.46 44.61 19.08
N LEU A 240 22.96 43.59 18.36
CA LEU A 240 23.76 42.42 17.96
C LEU A 240 24.76 42.75 16.84
N GLU A 241 24.44 43.75 16.01
CA GLU A 241 25.35 44.23 14.98
C GLU A 241 26.65 44.77 15.60
N SER A 242 26.54 45.44 16.75
CA SER A 242 27.69 45.91 17.52
C SER A 242 28.55 44.79 18.12
N LEU A 243 27.98 43.61 18.38
CA LEU A 243 28.72 42.44 18.87
C LEU A 243 29.48 41.73 17.75
N ARG A 244 28.99 41.75 16.51
CA ARG A 244 29.67 41.16 15.34
C ARG A 244 31.03 41.79 15.09
N GLU A 245 31.19 43.07 15.40
CA GLU A 245 32.45 43.81 15.19
C GLU A 245 33.52 43.51 16.27
N GLN A 246 33.17 42.78 17.33
CA GLN A 246 34.05 42.48 18.46
C GLN A 246 34.61 41.04 18.46
N LEU A 247 34.19 40.20 17.51
CA LEU A 247 34.65 38.81 17.31
C LEU A 247 35.57 38.71 16.09
#